data_AF-A0AAJ1CFP1-F1
#
_entry.id   AF-A0AAJ1CFP1-F1
#
_cell.length_a   1.000
_cell.length_b   1.000
_cell.length_c   1.000
_cell.angle_alpha   90.00
_cell.angle_beta   90.00
_cell.angle_gamma   90.00
#
_symmetry.space_group_name_H-M   'P 1'
#
loop_
_entity.id
_entity.type
_entity.pdbx_description
1 polymer ?
#
loop_
_entity_poly.entity_id
_entity_poly.type
_entity_poly.pdbx_seq_one_letter_code
_entity_poly.pdbx_strand_id
1 'polypeptide(L)'
;MKNIFKSTLCVLALSLGMFSCNTEDPGSDTGGGEGKEGQVVINLGFDKAPSTQASYPTSTAKPTTSWTDNIKDLHILFVSTADNRVKAARELQLPQDGTTGTHNFVLQNIPASPAGAHYNVYVVANSATGNNIERTWEPAAAVGYEISTLLMKLQEKTLGEKPAPPAENPEKDSKGYEEPAEIFIGVLPNVDILADQNNTLSTITLKRAVSMMRVRINQSLSGNESVQFDVDEASFRIRRVGTSVNVLSTVGFASPKREQAVLYVKGKFNDADPESGYSTGTILDPTNKLTLWKDIRLLPGGSETESKEKFDIVLIGKAPAGYIPLSHTTGLTAPALVAWSGAVQKGVTANNILEVNLTLNSRGKWLDDPDDPGIPEPGQYGDVTIDVNLADWGSIESNDIPL
;
A
#
# COMPACT_ATOMS: atom_id res chain seq x y z
N MET A 1 -56.55 -41.19 -29.69
CA MET A 1 -55.54 -40.14 -29.41
C MET A 1 -54.30 -40.86 -28.93
N LYS A 2 -53.35 -41.17 -29.83
CA LYS A 2 -52.05 -40.47 -30.03
C LYS A 2 -51.27 -40.29 -28.70
N ASN A 3 -50.03 -40.73 -28.47
CA ASN A 3 -49.03 -41.51 -29.22
C ASN A 3 -47.94 -41.93 -28.21
N ILE A 4 -47.51 -43.20 -28.28
CA ILE A 4 -46.13 -43.73 -28.28
C ILE A 4 -45.10 -43.06 -27.32
N PHE A 5 -44.72 -43.81 -26.27
CA PHE A 5 -43.43 -43.70 -25.56
C PHE A 5 -42.31 -44.26 -26.44
N LYS A 6 -41.31 -43.44 -26.77
CA LYS A 6 -40.04 -43.90 -27.38
C LYS A 6 -38.89 -43.66 -26.41
N SER A 7 -38.19 -44.75 -26.10
CA SER A 7 -36.83 -44.79 -25.57
C SER A 7 -35.89 -44.03 -26.51
N THR A 8 -35.07 -43.12 -25.98
CA THR A 8 -33.83 -42.68 -26.64
C THR A 8 -32.78 -42.40 -25.58
N LEU A 9 -31.78 -43.25 -25.62
CA LEU A 9 -30.46 -43.18 -25.00
C LEU A 9 -29.79 -41.84 -25.38
N CYS A 10 -29.52 -40.96 -24.41
CA CYS A 10 -28.67 -39.79 -24.63
C CYS A 10 -27.33 -39.99 -23.92
N VAL A 11 -26.32 -40.08 -24.77
CA VAL A 11 -24.89 -40.17 -24.51
C VAL A 11 -24.43 -39.08 -23.54
N LEU A 12 -23.68 -39.47 -22.49
CA LEU A 12 -22.85 -38.55 -21.72
C LEU A 12 -21.78 -37.97 -22.65
N ALA A 13 -21.97 -36.73 -23.09
CA ALA A 13 -20.90 -35.95 -23.68
C ALA A 13 -20.03 -35.41 -22.53
N LEU A 14 -18.87 -36.03 -22.32
CA LEU A 14 -17.74 -35.43 -21.61
C LEU A 14 -17.34 -34.16 -22.36
N SER A 15 -17.79 -33.00 -21.90
CA SER A 15 -17.26 -31.72 -22.34
C SER A 15 -15.85 -31.56 -21.79
N LEU A 16 -14.86 -31.97 -22.58
CA LEU A 16 -13.50 -31.47 -22.50
C LEU A 16 -13.56 -29.95 -22.69
N GLY A 17 -13.54 -29.21 -21.58
CA GLY A 17 -13.41 -27.76 -21.58
C GLY A 17 -12.08 -27.39 -22.23
N MET A 18 -12.18 -26.59 -23.28
CA MET A 18 -11.07 -26.10 -24.09
C MET A 18 -10.01 -25.46 -23.20
N PHE A 19 -8.80 -26.05 -23.22
CA PHE A 19 -7.59 -25.37 -22.80
C PHE A 19 -7.44 -24.11 -23.67
N SER A 20 -7.40 -22.95 -23.03
CA SER A 20 -6.83 -21.76 -23.64
C SER A 20 -5.34 -22.06 -23.86
N CYS A 21 -5.01 -22.45 -25.10
CA CYS A 21 -3.63 -22.53 -25.54
C CYS A 21 -3.07 -21.10 -25.59
N ASN A 22 -2.22 -20.74 -24.64
CA ASN A 22 -1.21 -19.72 -24.87
C ASN A 22 -0.21 -20.32 -25.86
N THR A 23 -0.40 -20.09 -27.16
CA THR A 23 0.64 -20.35 -28.16
C THR A 23 1.63 -19.21 -28.11
N GLU A 24 2.77 -19.43 -27.45
CA GLU A 24 3.98 -18.67 -27.70
C GLU A 24 4.52 -19.08 -29.08
N ASP A 25 4.87 -18.09 -29.90
CA ASP A 25 5.49 -18.29 -31.22
C ASP A 25 6.90 -18.89 -31.04
N PRO A 26 7.24 -20.01 -31.72
CA PRO A 26 8.54 -20.64 -31.59
C PRO A 26 9.55 -19.89 -32.47
N GLY A 27 10.41 -19.06 -31.88
CA GLY A 27 11.28 -18.24 -32.70
C GLY A 27 12.42 -17.49 -32.01
N SER A 28 13.30 -18.17 -31.27
CA SER A 28 14.75 -17.96 -31.40
C SER A 28 15.50 -19.11 -30.73
N ASP A 29 15.87 -20.10 -31.55
CA ASP A 29 16.74 -21.19 -31.19
C ASP A 29 18.14 -20.65 -30.84
N THR A 30 18.49 -20.71 -29.55
CA THR A 30 19.89 -20.72 -29.12
C THR A 30 20.14 -21.95 -28.27
N GLY A 31 20.24 -23.11 -28.92
CA GLY A 31 21.05 -24.22 -28.45
C GLY A 31 20.32 -25.18 -27.51
N GLY A 32 19.88 -26.30 -28.08
CA GLY A 32 19.28 -27.41 -27.36
C GLY A 32 20.14 -27.95 -26.20
N GLY A 33 19.46 -28.20 -25.09
CA GLY A 33 19.87 -29.12 -24.05
C GLY A 33 18.65 -29.90 -23.59
N GLU A 34 18.58 -31.18 -23.96
CA GLU A 34 17.61 -32.13 -23.40
C GLU A 34 17.72 -32.15 -21.86
N GLY A 35 16.58 -32.05 -21.16
CA GLY A 35 16.46 -32.35 -19.73
C GLY A 35 16.95 -31.31 -18.72
N LYS A 36 16.79 -30.01 -18.98
CA LYS A 36 17.16 -28.94 -18.02
C LYS A 36 16.02 -28.07 -17.53
N GLU A 37 14.81 -28.26 -18.04
CA GLU A 37 13.65 -27.41 -17.74
C GLU A 37 12.42 -28.28 -17.45
N GLY A 38 11.48 -27.76 -16.67
CA GLY A 38 10.23 -28.42 -16.30
C GLY A 38 9.03 -27.48 -16.39
N GLN A 39 7.84 -28.07 -16.37
CA GLN A 39 6.60 -27.33 -16.22
C GLN A 39 6.33 -27.04 -14.75
N VAL A 40 5.79 -25.87 -14.45
CA VAL A 40 5.36 -25.47 -13.11
C VAL A 40 3.86 -25.16 -13.12
N VAL A 41 3.12 -25.79 -12.22
CA VAL A 41 1.72 -25.47 -11.93
C VAL A 41 1.66 -24.88 -10.54
N ILE A 42 1.14 -23.66 -10.42
CA ILE A 42 1.08 -22.95 -9.14
C ILE A 42 -0.27 -22.26 -8.94
N ASN A 43 -0.71 -22.21 -7.70
CA ASN A 43 -1.93 -21.51 -7.30
C ASN A 43 -1.56 -20.23 -6.55
N LEU A 44 -2.20 -19.11 -6.89
CA LEU A 44 -2.01 -17.82 -6.24
C LEU A 44 -3.31 -17.36 -5.60
N GLY A 45 -3.25 -16.87 -4.36
CA GLY A 45 -4.39 -16.28 -3.64
C GLY A 45 -3.94 -15.17 -2.70
N PHE A 46 -4.87 -14.59 -1.96
CA PHE A 46 -4.57 -13.54 -0.98
C PHE A 46 -4.55 -14.07 0.46
N ASP A 47 -3.73 -13.41 1.29
CA ASP A 47 -3.66 -13.74 2.71
C ASP A 47 -4.97 -13.40 3.41
N LYS A 48 -5.40 -14.33 4.27
CA LYS A 48 -6.52 -14.13 5.17
C LYS A 48 -5.95 -13.69 6.51
N ALA A 49 -6.41 -12.54 7.04
CA ALA A 49 -5.92 -12.07 8.33
C ALA A 49 -6.23 -13.08 9.45
N PRO A 50 -5.35 -13.20 10.46
CA PRO A 50 -5.69 -13.89 11.69
C PRO A 50 -6.86 -13.20 12.42
N SER A 51 -7.63 -13.99 13.17
CA SER A 51 -8.89 -13.62 13.82
C SER A 51 -8.70 -12.86 15.15
N THR A 52 -7.95 -11.77 15.18
CA THR A 52 -7.72 -11.02 16.43
C THR A 52 -8.45 -9.68 16.46
N GLN A 53 -9.38 -9.57 17.41
CA GLN A 53 -10.08 -8.34 17.81
C GLN A 53 -9.12 -7.37 18.49
N ALA A 54 -9.07 -6.11 18.05
CA ALA A 54 -8.51 -5.01 18.83
C ALA A 54 -9.59 -4.45 19.80
N SER A 55 -9.16 -4.09 21.01
CA SER A 55 -10.01 -3.70 22.15
C SER A 55 -10.13 -2.18 22.33
N TYR A 56 -10.40 -1.42 21.25
CA TYR A 56 -10.59 0.03 21.31
C TYR A 56 -11.63 0.46 20.25
N PRO A 57 -12.29 1.64 20.37
CA PRO A 57 -13.20 2.13 19.34
C PRO A 57 -12.41 2.52 18.08
N THR A 58 -12.04 1.52 17.29
CA THR A 58 -11.44 1.67 15.97
C THR A 58 -12.52 1.85 14.92
N SER A 59 -12.19 2.45 13.79
CA SER A 59 -13.08 2.35 12.64
C SER A 59 -13.27 0.89 12.24
N THR A 60 -14.44 0.57 11.70
CA THR A 60 -14.84 -0.80 11.36
C THR A 60 -14.82 -1.05 9.85
N ALA A 61 -15.00 -0.02 9.02
CA ALA A 61 -14.89 -0.14 7.56
C ALA A 61 -13.43 -0.28 7.14
N LYS A 62 -13.07 -1.32 6.39
CA LYS A 62 -11.72 -1.46 5.80
C LYS A 62 -11.78 -1.55 4.27
N PRO A 63 -10.77 -1.02 3.56
CA PRO A 63 -10.69 -1.15 2.11
C PRO A 63 -10.72 -2.62 1.68
N THR A 64 -11.49 -2.93 0.64
CA THR A 64 -11.59 -4.29 0.09
C THR A 64 -10.43 -4.60 -0.87
N THR A 65 -10.23 -5.89 -1.13
CA THR A 65 -9.27 -6.38 -2.12
C THR A 65 -9.95 -7.34 -3.06
N SER A 66 -9.66 -7.22 -4.35
CA SER A 66 -10.03 -8.17 -5.39
C SER A 66 -8.94 -8.25 -6.45
N TRP A 67 -8.95 -9.30 -7.27
CA TRP A 67 -8.03 -9.40 -8.41
C TRP A 67 -8.24 -8.27 -9.41
N THR A 68 -9.47 -8.05 -9.88
CA THR A 68 -9.78 -7.04 -10.91
C THR A 68 -9.53 -5.61 -10.44
N ASP A 69 -9.92 -5.26 -9.21
CA ASP A 69 -9.90 -3.87 -8.78
C ASP A 69 -8.53 -3.46 -8.25
N ASN A 70 -7.79 -4.37 -7.61
CA ASN A 70 -6.55 -4.04 -6.93
C ASN A 70 -5.29 -4.49 -7.68
N ILE A 71 -5.32 -5.56 -8.49
CA ILE A 71 -4.12 -6.06 -9.18
C ILE A 71 -4.05 -5.51 -10.60
N LYS A 72 -2.91 -4.89 -10.94
CA LYS A 72 -2.64 -4.18 -12.22
C LYS A 72 -1.46 -4.76 -12.98
N ASP A 73 -0.55 -5.44 -12.30
CA ASP A 73 0.50 -6.29 -12.87
C ASP A 73 0.81 -7.43 -11.90
N LEU A 74 1.32 -8.54 -12.43
CA LEU A 74 1.69 -9.71 -11.65
C LEU A 74 2.92 -10.38 -12.26
N HIS A 75 3.93 -10.61 -11.41
CA HIS A 75 5.20 -11.18 -11.83
C HIS A 75 5.62 -12.29 -10.87
N ILE A 76 6.25 -13.33 -11.40
CA ILE A 76 6.80 -14.45 -10.63
C ILE A 76 8.29 -14.57 -10.89
N LEU A 77 9.08 -14.81 -9.83
CA LEU A 77 10.53 -14.94 -9.88
C LEU A 77 10.96 -16.23 -9.17
N PHE A 78 11.78 -17.03 -9.85
CA PHE A 78 12.41 -18.24 -9.31
C PHE A 78 13.84 -17.90 -8.89
N VAL A 79 14.11 -17.86 -7.58
CA VAL A 79 15.38 -17.40 -7.02
C VAL A 79 16.12 -18.55 -6.38
N SER A 80 17.34 -18.82 -6.86
CA SER A 80 18.18 -19.92 -6.38
C SER A 80 18.64 -19.68 -4.95
N THR A 81 18.48 -20.67 -4.08
CA THR A 81 18.98 -20.61 -2.69
C THR A 81 20.51 -20.72 -2.61
N ALA A 82 21.19 -21.13 -3.68
CA ALA A 82 22.65 -21.23 -3.69
C ALA A 82 23.35 -19.86 -3.76
N ASP A 83 22.74 -18.88 -4.41
CA ASP A 83 23.37 -17.60 -4.74
C ASP A 83 22.43 -16.38 -4.65
N ASN A 84 21.18 -16.58 -4.21
CA ASN A 84 20.13 -15.56 -4.08
C ASN A 84 19.86 -14.77 -5.37
N ARG A 85 20.10 -15.41 -6.52
CA ARG A 85 19.90 -14.82 -7.85
C ARG A 85 18.70 -15.40 -8.56
N VAL A 86 18.01 -14.54 -9.30
CA VAL A 86 16.90 -14.92 -10.17
C VAL A 86 17.42 -15.84 -11.27
N LYS A 87 16.80 -17.00 -11.45
CA LYS A 87 17.10 -17.96 -12.54
C LYS A 87 16.02 -17.96 -13.62
N ALA A 88 14.79 -17.63 -13.26
CA ALA A 88 13.71 -17.38 -14.20
C ALA A 88 12.77 -16.31 -13.63
N ALA A 89 12.16 -15.54 -14.51
CA ALA A 89 11.08 -14.62 -14.17
C ALA A 89 10.04 -14.59 -15.30
N ARG A 90 8.78 -14.34 -14.95
CA ARG A 90 7.66 -14.27 -15.90
C ARG A 90 6.68 -13.18 -15.47
N GLU A 91 6.07 -12.54 -16.46
CA GLU A 91 4.82 -11.81 -16.28
C GLU A 91 3.65 -12.78 -16.38
N LEU A 92 2.64 -12.61 -15.52
CA LEU A 92 1.47 -13.46 -15.44
C LEU A 92 0.24 -12.71 -15.94
N GLN A 93 -0.60 -13.40 -16.69
CA GLN A 93 -1.89 -12.87 -17.10
C GLN A 93 -2.80 -12.70 -15.88
N LEU A 94 -3.42 -11.53 -15.74
CA LEU A 94 -4.21 -11.21 -14.56
C LEU A 94 -5.55 -11.97 -14.57
N PRO A 95 -5.94 -12.59 -13.45
CA PRO A 95 -7.31 -13.04 -13.26
C PRO A 95 -8.28 -11.86 -13.37
N GLN A 96 -9.36 -12.04 -14.12
CA GLN A 96 -10.44 -11.05 -14.26
C GLN A 96 -11.60 -11.44 -13.36
N ASP A 97 -11.35 -11.45 -12.05
CA ASP A 97 -12.39 -11.71 -11.04
C ASP A 97 -12.50 -10.58 -10.00
N GLY A 98 -13.72 -10.31 -9.56
CA GLY A 98 -14.00 -9.35 -8.49
C GLY A 98 -13.87 -9.95 -7.08
N THR A 99 -13.06 -10.99 -6.89
CA THR A 99 -12.95 -11.74 -5.62
C THR A 99 -11.49 -11.85 -5.15
N THR A 100 -11.28 -12.48 -3.99
CA THR A 100 -9.95 -12.87 -3.49
C THR A 100 -9.65 -14.36 -3.70
N GLY A 101 -10.39 -15.01 -4.60
CA GLY A 101 -10.28 -16.44 -4.86
C GLY A 101 -8.88 -16.87 -5.31
N THR A 102 -8.60 -18.16 -5.21
CA THR A 102 -7.34 -18.73 -5.68
C THR A 102 -7.41 -19.02 -7.18
N HIS A 103 -6.36 -18.65 -7.92
CA HIS A 103 -6.23 -18.89 -9.36
C HIS A 103 -5.03 -19.77 -9.69
N ASN A 104 -5.19 -20.59 -10.72
CA ASN A 104 -4.16 -21.50 -11.20
C ASN A 104 -3.37 -20.89 -12.36
N PHE A 105 -2.06 -21.08 -12.33
CA PHE A 105 -1.12 -20.62 -13.35
C PHE A 105 -0.23 -21.78 -13.77
N VAL A 106 -0.02 -21.91 -15.09
CA VAL A 106 0.83 -22.94 -15.69
C VAL A 106 1.96 -22.25 -16.45
N LEU A 107 3.19 -22.58 -16.09
CA LEU A 107 4.41 -22.00 -16.65
C LEU A 107 5.23 -23.11 -17.29
N GLN A 108 5.68 -22.90 -18.52
CA GLN A 108 6.57 -23.82 -19.22
C GLN A 108 8.02 -23.36 -19.09
N ASN A 109 8.94 -24.27 -19.40
CA ASN A 109 10.35 -23.96 -19.61
C ASN A 109 10.98 -23.25 -18.39
N ILE A 110 10.68 -23.74 -17.18
CA ILE A 110 11.31 -23.26 -15.95
C ILE A 110 12.57 -24.11 -15.72
N PRO A 111 13.75 -23.50 -15.59
CA PRO A 111 14.98 -24.23 -15.30
C PRO A 111 14.82 -25.12 -14.07
N ALA A 112 15.36 -26.33 -14.15
CA ALA A 112 15.41 -27.23 -13.01
C ALA A 112 16.29 -26.66 -11.90
N SER A 113 15.94 -26.97 -10.66
CA SER A 113 16.70 -26.52 -9.48
C SER A 113 18.16 -27.02 -9.58
N PRO A 114 19.17 -26.18 -9.26
CA PRO A 114 20.56 -26.62 -9.28
C PRO A 114 20.78 -27.77 -8.28
N ALA A 115 21.70 -28.69 -8.61
CA ALA A 115 21.99 -29.82 -7.73
C ALA A 115 22.40 -29.36 -6.32
N GLY A 116 21.70 -29.87 -5.30
CA GLY A 116 21.92 -29.49 -3.89
C GLY A 116 21.38 -28.11 -3.50
N ALA A 117 20.56 -27.48 -4.35
CA ALA A 117 19.91 -26.21 -4.09
C ALA A 117 18.43 -26.26 -4.50
N HIS A 118 17.69 -25.25 -4.04
CA HIS A 118 16.26 -25.12 -4.26
C HIS A 118 15.94 -23.73 -4.83
N TYR A 119 14.68 -23.50 -5.18
CA TYR A 119 14.16 -22.17 -5.45
C TYR A 119 13.35 -21.62 -4.28
N ASN A 120 13.54 -20.34 -3.99
CA ASN A 120 12.53 -19.52 -3.37
C ASN A 120 11.74 -18.86 -4.50
N VAL A 121 10.44 -19.14 -4.59
CA VAL A 121 9.56 -18.62 -5.63
C VAL A 121 8.83 -17.41 -5.06
N TYR A 122 9.09 -16.24 -5.64
CA TYR A 122 8.47 -14.98 -5.23
C TYR A 122 7.42 -14.57 -6.26
N VAL A 123 6.31 -14.04 -5.78
CA VAL A 123 5.31 -13.38 -6.62
C VAL A 123 5.16 -11.95 -6.14
N VAL A 124 5.19 -11.02 -7.09
CA VAL A 124 5.08 -9.59 -6.85
C VAL A 124 3.95 -9.05 -7.71
N ALA A 125 3.04 -8.31 -7.10
CA ALA A 125 1.97 -7.61 -7.79
C ALA A 125 2.10 -6.10 -7.62
N ASN A 126 1.62 -5.35 -8.62
CA ASN A 126 1.60 -3.88 -8.62
C ASN A 126 2.98 -3.24 -8.50
N SER A 127 3.95 -3.82 -9.20
CA SER A 127 5.36 -3.41 -9.17
C SER A 127 5.81 -2.71 -10.45
N ALA A 128 4.97 -2.64 -11.48
CA ALA A 128 5.30 -1.95 -12.72
C ALA A 128 5.61 -0.47 -12.46
N THR A 129 6.58 0.08 -13.21
CA THR A 129 6.84 1.52 -13.18
C THR A 129 5.60 2.28 -13.64
N GLY A 130 5.20 3.27 -12.86
CA GLY A 130 4.05 4.12 -13.13
C GLY A 130 4.09 5.39 -12.28
N ASN A 131 2.92 5.98 -12.02
CA ASN A 131 2.81 7.26 -11.30
C ASN A 131 3.29 7.19 -9.84
N ASN A 132 3.29 6.01 -9.23
CA ASN A 132 3.49 5.83 -7.79
C ASN A 132 4.82 5.13 -7.46
N ILE A 133 5.32 4.30 -8.38
CA ILE A 133 6.51 3.47 -8.20
C ILE A 133 7.42 3.55 -9.42
N GLU A 134 8.72 3.53 -9.20
CA GLU A 134 9.78 3.27 -10.18
C GLU A 134 10.49 1.96 -9.80
N ARG A 135 10.41 0.93 -10.65
CA ARG A 135 11.18 -0.30 -10.41
C ARG A 135 12.58 -0.20 -11.00
N THR A 136 13.56 -0.82 -10.33
CA THR A 136 14.96 -0.88 -10.80
C THR A 136 15.25 -2.11 -11.67
N TRP A 137 14.22 -2.86 -12.06
CA TRP A 137 14.33 -4.14 -12.72
C TRP A 137 13.15 -4.35 -13.65
N GLU A 138 13.30 -5.22 -14.64
CA GLU A 138 12.23 -5.60 -15.56
C GLU A 138 12.12 -7.13 -15.52
N PRO A 139 10.91 -7.74 -15.45
CA PRO A 139 10.77 -9.19 -15.34
C PRO A 139 11.54 -9.97 -16.41
N ALA A 140 11.50 -9.51 -17.65
CA ALA A 140 12.22 -10.13 -18.77
C ALA A 140 13.76 -10.07 -18.64
N ALA A 141 14.29 -9.13 -17.85
CA ALA A 141 15.72 -8.89 -17.67
C ALA A 141 16.23 -9.20 -16.25
N ALA A 142 15.37 -9.69 -15.35
CA ALA A 142 15.72 -9.89 -13.95
C ALA A 142 16.67 -11.08 -13.73
N VAL A 143 16.80 -12.00 -14.69
CA VAL A 143 17.67 -13.18 -14.59
C VAL A 143 19.11 -12.77 -14.30
N GLY A 144 19.73 -13.39 -13.29
CA GLY A 144 21.09 -13.10 -12.83
C GLY A 144 21.20 -12.00 -11.77
N TYR A 145 20.14 -11.20 -11.57
CA TYR A 145 20.12 -10.17 -10.54
C TYR A 145 19.97 -10.81 -9.16
N GLU A 146 20.63 -10.20 -8.17
CA GLU A 146 20.43 -10.55 -6.77
C GLU A 146 19.07 -10.00 -6.29
N ILE A 147 18.25 -10.85 -5.69
CA ILE A 147 16.87 -10.48 -5.30
C ILE A 147 16.80 -9.24 -4.39
N SER A 148 17.80 -9.04 -3.53
CA SER A 148 17.88 -7.92 -2.59
C SER A 148 17.95 -6.55 -3.30
N THR A 149 18.41 -6.52 -4.55
CA THR A 149 18.63 -5.32 -5.37
C THR A 149 17.44 -4.96 -6.26
N LEU A 150 16.42 -5.83 -6.33
CA LEU A 150 15.19 -5.62 -7.08
C LEU A 150 14.27 -4.69 -6.30
N LEU A 151 14.42 -3.38 -6.53
CA LEU A 151 13.72 -2.33 -5.79
C LEU A 151 12.49 -1.84 -6.54
N MET A 152 11.48 -1.48 -5.76
CA MET A 152 10.32 -0.67 -6.11
C MET A 152 10.45 0.64 -5.32
N LYS A 153 10.92 1.70 -5.96
CA LYS A 153 11.15 3.02 -5.36
C LYS A 153 9.87 3.86 -5.45
N LEU A 154 9.58 4.67 -4.44
CA LEU A 154 8.50 5.65 -4.54
C LEU A 154 8.88 6.72 -5.57
N GLN A 155 7.90 7.13 -6.37
CA GLN A 155 8.08 8.25 -7.29
C GLN A 155 8.27 9.56 -6.52
N GLU A 156 9.29 10.32 -6.90
CA GLU A 156 9.51 11.65 -6.35
C GLU A 156 8.48 12.63 -6.92
N LYS A 157 7.97 13.51 -6.06
CA LYS A 157 7.08 14.60 -6.43
C LYS A 157 7.55 15.91 -5.82
N THR A 158 7.14 17.01 -6.43
CA THR A 158 7.34 18.32 -5.83
C THR A 158 6.47 18.43 -4.57
N LEU A 159 7.10 18.79 -3.45
CA LEU A 159 6.38 19.21 -2.25
C LEU A 159 5.57 20.46 -2.60
N GLY A 160 4.24 20.39 -2.41
CA GLY A 160 3.27 21.36 -2.93
C GLY A 160 3.37 22.75 -2.34
N GLU A 161 2.28 23.26 -1.75
CA GLU A 161 2.26 24.62 -1.18
C GLU A 161 3.40 24.78 -0.16
N LYS A 162 4.33 25.67 -0.50
CA LYS A 162 5.39 26.13 0.39
C LYS A 162 5.05 27.58 0.70
N PRO A 163 4.97 27.98 1.96
CA PRO A 163 4.82 29.40 2.29
C PRO A 163 5.96 30.20 1.68
N ALA A 164 5.76 31.52 1.55
CA ALA A 164 6.81 32.43 1.10
C ALA A 164 8.13 32.12 1.86
N PRO A 165 9.28 31.98 1.17
CA PRO A 165 10.44 31.33 1.76
C PRO A 165 10.84 32.01 3.08
N PRO A 166 10.77 31.31 4.23
CA PRO A 166 11.43 31.79 5.44
C PRO A 166 12.95 31.84 5.20
N ALA A 167 13.66 32.57 6.05
CA ALA A 167 15.13 32.54 6.08
C ALA A 167 15.68 31.10 6.28
N GLU A 168 14.91 30.24 6.97
CA GLU A 168 15.17 28.81 7.15
C GLU A 168 13.92 28.00 6.76
N ASN A 169 13.98 27.25 5.65
CA ASN A 169 12.89 26.36 5.22
C ASN A 169 13.14 24.93 5.76
N PRO A 170 12.29 24.38 6.64
CA PRO A 170 12.44 23.05 7.23
C PRO A 170 12.64 21.94 6.18
N GLU A 171 12.01 22.14 5.03
CA GLU A 171 11.94 21.18 3.94
C GLU A 171 12.74 21.64 2.72
N LYS A 172 13.72 22.55 2.89
CA LYS A 172 14.58 23.07 1.82
C LYS A 172 15.24 21.96 1.01
N ASP A 173 15.74 20.95 1.70
CA ASP A 173 16.43 19.80 1.12
C ASP A 173 15.58 18.51 1.16
N SER A 174 14.28 18.65 1.44
CA SER A 174 13.38 17.50 1.47
C SER A 174 12.89 17.14 0.08
N LYS A 175 12.70 15.84 -0.13
CA LYS A 175 12.10 15.25 -1.32
C LYS A 175 10.68 14.81 -1.00
N GLY A 176 9.75 15.22 -1.85
CA GLY A 176 8.38 14.73 -1.81
C GLY A 176 8.28 13.36 -2.48
N TYR A 177 7.39 12.52 -1.98
CA TYR A 177 7.07 11.22 -2.58
C TYR A 177 5.56 11.05 -2.75
N GLU A 178 5.18 10.37 -3.84
CA GLU A 178 3.80 9.90 -4.05
C GLU A 178 3.45 8.75 -3.11
N GLU A 179 2.16 8.55 -2.87
CA GLU A 179 1.65 7.33 -2.24
C GLU A 179 2.11 6.10 -3.04
N PRO A 180 2.58 5.01 -2.39
CA PRO A 180 2.92 3.79 -3.10
C PRO A 180 1.71 3.17 -3.79
N ALA A 181 1.98 2.40 -4.84
CA ALA A 181 1.01 1.43 -5.34
C ALA A 181 0.68 0.40 -4.24
N GLU A 182 -0.46 -0.27 -4.34
CA GLU A 182 -0.83 -1.34 -3.40
C GLU A 182 -0.02 -2.61 -3.70
N ILE A 183 1.26 -2.61 -3.35
CA ILE A 183 2.17 -3.71 -3.69
C ILE A 183 1.81 -4.95 -2.87
N PHE A 184 1.74 -6.10 -3.53
CA PHE A 184 1.61 -7.40 -2.87
C PHE A 184 2.83 -8.27 -3.15
N ILE A 185 3.30 -8.98 -2.13
CA ILE A 185 4.40 -9.93 -2.21
C ILE A 185 3.98 -11.25 -1.56
N GLY A 186 4.24 -12.35 -2.25
CA GLY A 186 4.11 -13.71 -1.73
C GLY A 186 5.40 -14.49 -1.98
N VAL A 187 5.69 -15.46 -1.10
CA VAL A 187 6.86 -16.32 -1.24
C VAL A 187 6.51 -17.77 -0.92
N LEU A 188 7.02 -18.69 -1.75
CA LEU A 188 7.09 -20.11 -1.45
C LEU A 188 8.56 -20.52 -1.38
N PRO A 189 9.10 -20.83 -0.18
CA PRO A 189 10.50 -21.18 -0.03
C PRO A 189 10.77 -22.65 -0.37
N ASN A 190 12.04 -22.96 -0.68
CA ASN A 190 12.58 -24.32 -0.77
C ASN A 190 11.82 -25.26 -1.72
N VAL A 191 11.57 -24.79 -2.94
CA VAL A 191 10.91 -25.53 -4.02
C VAL A 191 11.92 -26.28 -4.89
N ASP A 192 11.64 -27.55 -5.15
CA ASP A 192 12.30 -28.34 -6.18
C ASP A 192 11.55 -28.27 -7.50
N ILE A 193 12.25 -27.88 -8.56
CA ILE A 193 11.79 -28.00 -9.94
C ILE A 193 12.62 -29.09 -10.60
N LEU A 194 11.97 -30.19 -10.94
CA LEU A 194 12.58 -31.32 -11.63
C LEU A 194 12.42 -31.13 -13.14
N ALA A 195 13.50 -31.42 -13.88
CA ALA A 195 13.50 -31.39 -15.33
C ALA A 195 12.54 -32.45 -15.90
N ASP A 196 11.94 -32.15 -17.05
CA ASP A 196 11.03 -33.01 -17.81
C ASP A 196 9.82 -33.52 -16.99
N GLN A 197 9.47 -32.82 -15.91
CA GLN A 197 8.33 -33.16 -15.05
C GLN A 197 7.33 -32.01 -14.94
N ASN A 198 6.11 -32.37 -14.56
CA ASN A 198 5.08 -31.44 -14.14
C ASN A 198 5.21 -31.20 -12.64
N ASN A 199 5.77 -30.05 -12.28
CA ASN A 199 6.00 -29.66 -10.90
C ASN A 199 4.77 -28.91 -10.38
N THR A 200 3.97 -29.57 -9.54
CA THR A 200 2.83 -28.91 -8.88
C THR A 200 3.27 -28.34 -7.55
N LEU A 201 3.22 -27.01 -7.43
CA LEU A 201 3.64 -26.28 -6.24
C LEU A 201 2.45 -26.04 -5.31
N SER A 202 2.75 -25.82 -4.02
CA SER A 202 1.75 -25.35 -3.08
C SER A 202 1.33 -23.91 -3.40
N THR A 203 0.22 -23.48 -2.79
CA THR A 203 -0.33 -22.14 -3.04
C THR A 203 0.59 -21.06 -2.48
N ILE A 204 0.87 -20.03 -3.28
CA ILE A 204 1.46 -18.78 -2.78
C ILE A 204 0.36 -17.82 -2.39
N THR A 205 0.52 -17.27 -1.20
CA THR A 205 -0.40 -16.31 -0.63
C THR A 205 0.21 -14.91 -0.68
N LEU A 206 -0.44 -14.00 -1.39
CA LEU A 206 -0.06 -12.60 -1.55
C LEU A 206 -0.45 -11.79 -0.31
N LYS A 207 0.53 -11.08 0.26
CA LYS A 207 0.36 -10.13 1.36
C LYS A 207 0.74 -8.74 0.90
N ARG A 208 0.06 -7.70 1.40
CA ARG A 208 0.51 -6.33 1.13
C ARG A 208 1.90 -6.11 1.69
N ALA A 209 2.79 -5.58 0.87
CA ALA A 209 4.08 -5.05 1.31
C ALA A 209 3.97 -3.61 1.81
N VAL A 210 2.85 -2.94 1.50
CA VAL A 210 2.50 -1.61 1.97
C VAL A 210 1.66 -1.65 3.25
N SER A 211 1.53 -0.50 3.87
CA SER A 211 0.65 -0.22 5.01
C SER A 211 -0.26 0.97 4.69
N MET A 212 -1.18 1.29 5.57
CA MET A 212 -2.06 2.44 5.45
C MET A 212 -2.04 3.25 6.74
N MET A 213 -2.04 4.57 6.64
CA MET A 213 -2.33 5.49 7.73
C MET A 213 -3.73 6.06 7.49
N ARG A 214 -4.62 5.82 8.44
CA ARG A 214 -5.97 6.39 8.45
C ARG A 214 -5.99 7.57 9.38
N VAL A 215 -6.05 8.77 8.83
CA VAL A 215 -6.12 10.00 9.61
C VAL A 215 -7.58 10.33 9.87
N ARG A 216 -7.94 10.60 11.12
CA ARG A 216 -9.28 11.10 11.50
C ARG A 216 -9.13 12.38 12.31
N ILE A 217 -9.96 13.39 12.06
CA ILE A 217 -9.78 14.73 12.66
C ILE A 217 -10.97 15.09 13.54
N ASN A 218 -10.66 15.53 14.75
CA ASN A 218 -11.52 16.27 15.65
C ASN A 218 -11.09 17.74 15.69
N GLN A 219 -11.90 18.59 15.08
CA GLN A 219 -11.70 20.04 15.02
C GLN A 219 -12.63 20.86 15.94
N SER A 220 -13.28 20.21 16.92
CA SER A 220 -14.30 20.81 17.79
C SER A 220 -13.78 21.74 18.90
N LEU A 221 -12.51 22.12 18.83
CA LEU A 221 -11.83 22.88 19.88
C LEU A 221 -11.15 24.12 19.28
N SER A 222 -10.92 25.12 20.12
CA SER A 222 -10.13 26.31 19.81
C SER A 222 -10.60 27.14 18.61
N GLY A 223 -11.85 26.97 18.16
CA GLY A 223 -12.42 27.66 16.99
C GLY A 223 -12.01 27.03 15.65
N ASN A 224 -11.46 25.81 15.68
CA ASN A 224 -11.00 25.08 14.50
C ASN A 224 -12.16 24.54 13.65
N GLU A 225 -13.41 24.60 14.11
CA GLU A 225 -14.60 24.21 13.35
C GLU A 225 -14.77 25.03 12.06
N SER A 226 -14.19 26.24 12.05
CA SER A 226 -14.19 27.14 10.89
C SER A 226 -13.12 26.81 9.84
N VAL A 227 -12.15 25.94 10.17
CA VAL A 227 -11.07 25.55 9.26
C VAL A 227 -11.59 24.50 8.30
N GLN A 228 -11.33 24.70 7.02
CA GLN A 228 -11.77 23.83 5.94
C GLN A 228 -10.71 22.79 5.60
N PHE A 229 -11.13 21.53 5.58
CA PHE A 229 -10.34 20.39 5.10
C PHE A 229 -10.99 19.69 3.89
N ASP A 230 -12.16 20.13 3.47
CA ASP A 230 -12.92 19.68 2.29
C ASP A 230 -12.60 20.51 1.03
N VAL A 231 -11.41 21.13 1.01
CA VAL A 231 -10.90 21.98 -0.07
C VAL A 231 -9.63 21.40 -0.69
N ASP A 232 -9.31 21.80 -1.92
CA ASP A 232 -8.19 21.22 -2.67
C ASP A 232 -6.81 21.63 -2.11
N GLU A 233 -6.76 22.74 -1.37
CA GLU A 233 -5.55 23.23 -0.69
C GLU A 233 -5.26 22.48 0.62
N ALA A 234 -6.23 21.74 1.16
CA ALA A 234 -5.98 20.89 2.32
C ALA A 234 -4.88 19.86 1.99
N SER A 235 -4.04 19.52 2.96
CA SER A 235 -3.01 18.51 2.73
C SER A 235 -2.50 17.87 3.99
N PHE A 236 -1.84 16.72 3.80
CA PHE A 236 -1.19 15.96 4.85
C PHE A 236 0.24 15.60 4.44
N ARG A 237 1.18 15.76 5.36
CA ARG A 237 2.57 15.36 5.19
C ARG A 237 2.91 14.30 6.20
N ILE A 238 3.66 13.29 5.76
CA ILE A 238 4.27 12.28 6.64
C ILE A 238 5.76 12.29 6.35
N ARG A 239 6.56 12.75 7.31
CA ARG A 239 8.02 12.77 7.20
C ARG A 239 8.62 11.48 7.76
N ARG A 240 9.88 11.21 7.41
CA ARG A 240 10.63 10.00 7.81
C ARG A 240 10.04 8.70 7.25
N VAL A 241 9.38 8.80 6.09
CA VAL A 241 8.79 7.64 5.40
C VAL A 241 9.84 6.79 4.69
N GLY A 242 9.49 5.52 4.46
CA GLY A 242 10.25 4.67 3.55
C GLY A 242 10.18 5.21 2.12
N THR A 243 11.26 5.04 1.36
CA THR A 243 11.41 5.55 -0.02
C THR A 243 11.49 4.43 -1.06
N SER A 244 11.65 3.18 -0.62
CA SER A 244 11.64 2.02 -1.50
C SER A 244 11.31 0.74 -0.72
N VAL A 245 10.91 -0.31 -1.44
CA VAL A 245 10.79 -1.67 -0.92
C VAL A 245 11.37 -2.64 -1.93
N ASN A 246 12.03 -3.70 -1.48
CA ASN A 246 12.51 -4.77 -2.38
C ASN A 246 11.57 -5.98 -2.40
N VAL A 247 11.85 -6.95 -3.27
CA VAL A 247 11.06 -8.21 -3.37
C VAL A 247 11.09 -9.05 -2.09
N LEU A 248 12.05 -8.81 -1.19
CA LEU A 248 12.10 -9.42 0.15
C LEU A 248 11.25 -8.65 1.19
N SER A 249 10.45 -7.67 0.77
CA SER A 249 9.69 -6.76 1.65
C SER A 249 10.56 -5.92 2.60
N THR A 250 11.85 -5.72 2.29
CA THR A 250 12.72 -4.81 3.05
C THR A 250 12.51 -3.38 2.58
N VAL A 251 12.16 -2.50 3.52
CA VAL A 251 11.96 -1.07 3.27
C VAL A 251 13.29 -0.31 3.33
N GLY A 252 13.56 0.49 2.30
CA GLY A 252 14.64 1.48 2.27
C GLY A 252 14.17 2.85 2.76
N PHE A 253 15.07 3.59 3.40
CA PHE A 253 14.80 4.95 3.91
C PHE A 253 15.81 5.95 3.34
N ALA A 254 15.45 7.24 3.35
CA ALA A 254 16.39 8.30 3.03
C ALA A 254 17.58 8.31 3.99
N SER A 255 18.76 8.57 3.42
CA SER A 255 20.05 8.64 4.10
C SER A 255 20.80 9.88 3.59
N PRO A 256 21.52 10.64 4.45
CA PRO A 256 21.75 10.37 5.87
C PRO A 256 20.60 10.79 6.81
N LYS A 257 19.65 11.59 6.34
CA LYS A 257 18.58 12.18 7.15
C LYS A 257 17.21 11.64 6.73
N ARG A 258 16.54 10.89 7.61
CA ARG A 258 15.22 10.32 7.31
C ARG A 258 14.15 11.41 7.16
N GLU A 259 14.24 12.49 7.93
CA GLU A 259 13.29 13.61 7.88
C GLU A 259 13.17 14.28 6.52
N GLN A 260 14.16 14.11 5.63
CA GLN A 260 14.15 14.65 4.27
C GLN A 260 13.24 13.87 3.32
N ALA A 261 12.74 12.69 3.70
CA ALA A 261 11.73 11.98 2.92
C ALA A 261 10.33 12.30 3.44
N VAL A 262 9.51 12.89 2.57
CA VAL A 262 8.17 13.36 2.92
C VAL A 262 7.14 12.79 1.95
N LEU A 263 6.25 11.94 2.44
CA LEU A 263 5.04 11.58 1.70
C LEU A 263 4.10 12.79 1.72
N TYR A 264 3.70 13.27 0.55
CA TYR A 264 2.85 14.47 0.43
C TYR A 264 1.53 14.17 -0.27
N VAL A 265 0.45 14.31 0.50
CA VAL A 265 -0.92 14.04 0.07
C VAL A 265 -1.70 15.35 0.04
N LYS A 266 -2.05 15.82 -1.16
CA LYS A 266 -2.87 17.02 -1.35
C LYS A 266 -4.35 16.66 -1.48
N GLY A 267 -5.22 17.62 -1.21
CA GLY A 267 -6.65 17.57 -1.45
C GLY A 267 -7.47 17.20 -0.22
N LYS A 268 -8.77 17.13 -0.47
CA LYS A 268 -9.84 17.04 0.52
C LYS A 268 -9.71 15.86 1.47
N PHE A 269 -10.22 16.06 2.68
CA PHE A 269 -10.61 15.03 3.62
C PHE A 269 -12.09 14.71 3.41
N ASN A 270 -12.47 13.46 3.66
CA ASN A 270 -13.83 12.98 3.53
C ASN A 270 -14.61 13.27 4.81
N ASP A 271 -15.86 13.71 4.67
CA ASP A 271 -16.79 14.00 5.76
C ASP A 271 -17.96 12.99 5.84
N ALA A 272 -17.93 11.96 4.99
CA ALA A 272 -18.88 10.85 4.96
C ALA A 272 -18.12 9.50 4.93
N ASP A 273 -18.75 8.46 5.45
CA ASP A 273 -18.26 7.09 5.33
C ASP A 273 -18.29 6.63 3.85
N PRO A 274 -17.37 5.75 3.43
CA PRO A 274 -17.28 5.34 2.03
C PRO A 274 -18.47 4.46 1.61
N GLU A 275 -19.03 4.74 0.43
CA GLU A 275 -20.15 3.96 -0.13
C GLU A 275 -19.71 2.69 -0.88
N SER A 276 -18.46 2.63 -1.35
CA SER A 276 -17.93 1.52 -2.14
C SER A 276 -16.43 1.34 -1.96
N GLY A 277 -15.91 0.15 -2.27
CA GLY A 277 -14.49 -0.20 -2.10
C GLY A 277 -14.07 -0.49 -0.67
N TYR A 278 -15.04 -0.58 0.25
CA TYR A 278 -14.84 -0.89 1.66
C TYR A 278 -15.83 -1.96 2.12
N SER A 279 -15.42 -2.69 3.14
CA SER A 279 -16.32 -3.55 3.92
C SER A 279 -17.34 -2.71 4.69
N THR A 280 -18.45 -3.35 5.06
CA THR A 280 -19.50 -2.72 5.88
C THR A 280 -18.94 -2.22 7.21
N GLY A 281 -19.22 -0.98 7.55
CA GLY A 281 -18.77 -0.37 8.80
C GLY A 281 -18.73 1.15 8.68
N THR A 282 -18.10 1.80 9.65
CA THR A 282 -17.89 3.25 9.68
C THR A 282 -16.43 3.58 9.89
N ILE A 283 -15.99 4.68 9.31
CA ILE A 283 -14.69 5.31 9.55
C ILE A 283 -14.84 6.44 10.56
N LEU A 284 -15.87 7.25 10.38
CA LEU A 284 -16.19 8.37 11.23
C LEU A 284 -16.68 7.92 12.60
N ASP A 285 -16.46 8.79 13.59
CA ASP A 285 -16.99 8.64 14.94
C ASP A 285 -17.50 10.00 15.46
N PRO A 286 -18.75 10.36 15.12
CA PRO A 286 -19.36 11.62 15.56
C PRO A 286 -19.52 11.74 17.08
N THR A 287 -19.52 10.61 17.81
CA THR A 287 -19.59 10.60 19.27
C THR A 287 -18.32 11.23 19.85
N ASN A 288 -17.17 10.81 19.34
CA ASN A 288 -15.85 11.36 19.70
C ASN A 288 -15.41 12.55 18.83
N LYS A 289 -16.33 13.15 18.07
CA LYS A 289 -16.09 14.32 17.21
C LYS A 289 -15.05 14.09 16.10
N LEU A 290 -14.81 12.84 15.71
CA LEU A 290 -14.01 12.48 14.55
C LEU A 290 -14.91 12.53 13.31
N THR A 291 -14.98 13.71 12.68
CA THR A 291 -15.95 14.00 11.60
C THR A 291 -15.31 14.10 10.22
N LEU A 292 -13.98 14.01 10.12
CA LEU A 292 -13.24 14.05 8.87
C LEU A 292 -12.24 12.91 8.85
N TRP A 293 -11.97 12.34 7.67
CA TRP A 293 -10.99 11.27 7.53
C TRP A 293 -10.28 11.25 6.18
N LYS A 294 -9.13 10.58 6.14
CA LYS A 294 -8.40 10.25 4.91
C LYS A 294 -7.53 9.02 5.10
N ASP A 295 -7.59 8.11 4.14
CA ASP A 295 -6.68 6.97 4.05
C ASP A 295 -5.49 7.32 3.16
N ILE A 296 -4.29 7.01 3.65
CA ILE A 296 -3.03 7.32 3.00
C ILE A 296 -2.19 6.05 2.98
N ARG A 297 -1.81 5.57 1.80
CA ARG A 297 -0.90 4.43 1.70
C ARG A 297 0.53 4.87 1.96
N LEU A 298 1.30 4.02 2.63
CA LEU A 298 2.72 4.26 2.91
C LEU A 298 3.47 2.94 3.06
N LEU A 299 4.79 2.99 2.85
CA LEU A 299 5.66 1.87 3.20
C LEU A 299 5.76 1.73 4.74
N PRO A 300 5.89 0.50 5.26
CA PRO A 300 6.09 0.25 6.69
C PRO A 300 7.21 1.10 7.29
N GLY A 301 7.03 1.53 8.54
CA GLY A 301 7.99 2.42 9.20
C GLY A 301 7.46 2.98 10.51
N GLY A 302 8.06 4.07 10.98
CA GLY A 302 7.78 4.64 12.29
C GLY A 302 8.47 3.88 13.41
N SER A 303 8.37 4.40 14.64
CA SER A 303 8.95 3.75 15.81
C SER A 303 8.15 4.11 17.06
N GLU A 304 8.14 3.23 18.05
CA GLU A 304 7.59 3.51 19.38
C GLU A 304 8.66 4.13 20.29
N THR A 305 9.92 3.72 20.10
CA THR A 305 11.02 4.01 21.03
C THR A 305 12.04 4.99 20.46
N GLU A 306 12.32 4.96 19.16
CA GLU A 306 13.37 5.75 18.52
C GLU A 306 12.81 7.06 17.97
N SER A 307 13.00 8.17 18.69
CA SER A 307 12.43 9.47 18.32
C SER A 307 12.81 9.96 16.91
N LYS A 308 14.01 9.66 16.43
CA LYS A 308 14.47 10.00 15.07
C LYS A 308 13.81 9.16 13.96
N GLU A 309 13.09 8.11 14.33
CA GLU A 309 12.42 7.18 13.43
C GLU A 309 10.89 7.24 13.53
N LYS A 310 10.34 7.95 14.52
CA LYS A 310 8.90 8.24 14.64
C LYS A 310 8.41 8.97 13.40
N PHE A 311 7.21 8.64 12.91
CA PHE A 311 6.60 9.49 11.88
C PHE A 311 6.35 10.87 12.47
N ASP A 312 6.63 11.90 11.68
CA ASP A 312 6.33 13.29 11.99
C ASP A 312 5.31 13.74 10.96
N ILE A 313 4.13 14.16 11.43
CA ILE A 313 3.01 14.51 10.56
C ILE A 313 2.78 16.01 10.56
N VAL A 314 2.29 16.53 9.43
CA VAL A 314 1.77 17.89 9.33
C VAL A 314 0.41 17.85 8.65
N LEU A 315 -0.61 18.33 9.36
CA LEU A 315 -1.95 18.56 8.83
C LEU A 315 -2.08 20.03 8.44
N ILE A 316 -2.55 20.30 7.22
CA ILE A 316 -2.75 21.65 6.70
C ILE A 316 -4.21 21.81 6.26
N GLY A 317 -4.85 22.87 6.75
CA GLY A 317 -6.21 23.25 6.38
C GLY A 317 -6.30 24.73 5.99
N LYS A 318 -7.43 25.13 5.41
CA LYS A 318 -7.68 26.51 4.98
C LYS A 318 -8.56 27.23 5.99
N ALA A 319 -7.97 28.21 6.68
CA ALA A 319 -8.70 29.06 7.61
C ALA A 319 -9.36 30.25 6.89
N PRO A 320 -10.57 30.68 7.29
CA PRO A 320 -11.25 31.82 6.70
C PRO A 320 -10.68 33.15 7.23
N ALA A 321 -11.04 34.26 6.57
CA ALA A 321 -10.81 35.60 7.12
C ALA A 321 -11.50 35.72 8.50
N GLY A 322 -10.84 36.38 9.45
CA GLY A 322 -11.28 36.51 10.84
C GLY A 322 -10.84 35.36 11.76
N TYR A 323 -10.36 34.23 11.23
CA TYR A 323 -9.70 33.21 12.05
C TYR A 323 -8.44 33.81 12.69
N ILE A 324 -8.23 33.61 13.98
CA ILE A 324 -7.07 34.15 14.71
C ILE A 324 -6.06 33.01 14.86
N PRO A 325 -4.91 33.00 14.16
CA PRO A 325 -3.95 31.90 14.22
C PRO A 325 -3.30 31.68 15.59
N LEU A 326 -2.57 30.58 15.74
CA LEU A 326 -1.76 30.32 16.92
C LEU A 326 -0.79 31.48 17.18
N SER A 327 -0.64 31.87 18.44
CA SER A 327 0.23 32.99 18.87
C SER A 327 -0.17 34.39 18.38
N HIS A 328 -1.32 34.53 17.71
CA HIS A 328 -1.85 35.82 17.26
C HIS A 328 -3.05 36.28 18.10
N THR A 329 -3.28 37.60 18.10
CA THR A 329 -4.46 38.23 18.75
C THR A 329 -5.42 38.86 17.75
N THR A 330 -4.97 39.08 16.51
CA THR A 330 -5.76 39.62 15.40
C THR A 330 -6.16 38.52 14.42
N GLY A 331 -7.35 38.65 13.84
CA GLY A 331 -7.82 37.72 12.83
C GLY A 331 -7.13 37.93 11.48
N LEU A 332 -7.04 36.87 10.70
CA LEU A 332 -6.58 36.89 9.31
C LEU A 332 -7.42 37.88 8.49
N THR A 333 -6.76 38.68 7.66
CA THR A 333 -7.44 39.66 6.78
C THR A 333 -8.03 39.01 5.52
N ALA A 334 -7.54 37.84 5.13
CA ALA A 334 -8.01 37.02 4.02
C ALA A 334 -7.86 35.52 4.39
N PRO A 335 -8.54 34.59 3.70
CA PRO A 335 -8.33 33.18 3.91
C PRO A 335 -6.87 32.78 3.72
N ALA A 336 -6.33 31.95 4.61
CA ALA A 336 -4.94 31.50 4.59
C ALA A 336 -4.79 30.07 5.08
N LEU A 337 -3.64 29.45 4.80
CA LEU A 337 -3.33 28.11 5.25
C LEU A 337 -2.81 28.13 6.69
N VAL A 338 -3.30 27.17 7.47
CA VAL A 338 -2.87 26.94 8.85
C VAL A 338 -2.49 25.48 9.05
N ALA A 339 -1.52 25.23 9.93
CA ALA A 339 -0.96 23.90 10.12
C ALA A 339 -0.86 23.44 11.58
N TRP A 340 -0.92 22.13 11.76
CA TRP A 340 -0.66 21.41 13.00
C TRP A 340 0.38 20.32 12.74
N SER A 341 1.28 20.11 13.68
CA SER A 341 2.31 19.08 13.60
C SER A 341 2.32 18.19 14.84
N GLY A 342 2.80 16.96 14.69
CA GLY A 342 2.94 16.03 15.80
C GLY A 342 3.77 14.79 15.47
N ALA A 343 4.33 14.16 16.50
CA ALA A 343 4.97 12.85 16.38
C ALA A 343 3.95 11.73 16.59
N VAL A 344 3.92 10.78 15.67
CA VAL A 344 3.15 9.54 15.83
C VAL A 344 3.97 8.57 16.69
N GLN A 345 3.41 8.17 17.83
CA GLN A 345 4.10 7.37 18.85
C GLN A 345 4.06 5.86 18.57
N LYS A 346 3.66 5.45 17.37
CA LYS A 346 3.50 4.05 16.96
C LYS A 346 4.01 3.87 15.53
N GLY A 347 4.74 2.78 15.29
CA GLY A 347 5.08 2.35 13.94
C GLY A 347 3.94 1.56 13.28
N VAL A 348 4.09 1.30 11.99
CA VAL A 348 3.18 0.45 11.22
C VAL A 348 3.96 -0.59 10.45
N THR A 349 3.48 -1.83 10.49
CA THR A 349 4.02 -2.96 9.73
C THR A 349 3.23 -3.15 8.43
N ALA A 350 3.76 -3.95 7.51
CA ALA A 350 3.08 -4.26 6.26
C ALA A 350 1.70 -4.90 6.53
N ASN A 351 0.74 -4.65 5.62
CA ASN A 351 -0.63 -5.14 5.69
C ASN A 351 -1.42 -4.71 6.94
N ASN A 352 -1.08 -3.56 7.54
CA ASN A 352 -1.79 -2.96 8.66
C ASN A 352 -2.27 -1.54 8.34
N ILE A 353 -3.33 -1.14 9.03
CA ILE A 353 -3.87 0.22 9.08
C ILE A 353 -3.48 0.84 10.43
N LEU A 354 -2.70 1.92 10.38
CA LEU A 354 -2.39 2.78 11.51
C LEU A 354 -3.45 3.88 11.59
N GLU A 355 -4.38 3.77 12.52
CA GLU A 355 -5.35 4.83 12.77
C GLU A 355 -4.72 5.92 13.62
N VAL A 356 -4.73 7.14 13.08
CA VAL A 356 -4.19 8.33 13.72
C VAL A 356 -5.35 9.30 13.95
N ASN A 357 -5.82 9.38 15.18
CA ASN A 357 -6.88 10.29 15.59
C ASN A 357 -6.25 11.60 16.07
N LEU A 358 -6.55 12.68 15.37
CA LEU A 358 -6.00 14.01 15.63
C LEU A 358 -7.05 14.86 16.32
N THR A 359 -6.81 15.21 17.58
CA THR A 359 -7.59 16.24 18.27
C THR A 359 -6.83 17.56 18.24
N LEU A 360 -7.38 18.54 17.55
CA LEU A 360 -6.77 19.86 17.35
C LEU A 360 -7.02 20.75 18.57
N ASN A 361 -6.25 20.55 19.64
CA ASN A 361 -6.44 21.31 20.89
C ASN A 361 -6.03 22.78 20.75
N SER A 362 -5.02 23.07 19.96
CA SER A 362 -4.58 24.44 19.66
C SER A 362 -5.16 24.95 18.35
N ARG A 363 -5.07 26.26 18.16
CA ARG A 363 -5.17 26.85 16.83
C ARG A 363 -3.98 26.46 15.96
N GLY A 364 -4.13 26.54 14.65
CA GLY A 364 -3.08 26.21 13.69
C GLY A 364 -2.08 27.36 13.51
N LYS A 365 -0.83 27.02 13.23
CA LYS A 365 0.22 27.98 12.82
C LYS A 365 -0.11 28.53 11.44
N TRP A 366 -0.14 29.85 11.29
CA TRP A 366 -0.31 30.49 9.99
C TRP A 366 0.96 30.29 9.14
N LEU A 367 0.81 29.67 7.97
CA LEU A 367 1.96 29.29 7.15
C LEU A 367 2.67 30.50 6.53
N ASP A 368 1.92 31.52 6.12
CA ASP A 368 2.42 32.75 5.50
C ASP A 368 2.51 33.91 6.51
N ASP A 369 2.68 33.58 7.79
CA ASP A 369 2.92 34.58 8.84
C ASP A 369 4.13 35.45 8.45
N PRO A 370 4.00 36.80 8.40
CA PRO A 370 5.12 37.66 8.05
C PRO A 370 6.27 37.62 9.08
N ASP A 371 5.98 37.27 10.33
CA ASP A 371 6.95 37.25 11.43
C ASP A 371 7.59 35.86 11.62
N ASP A 372 6.85 34.79 11.32
CA ASP A 372 7.31 33.39 11.44
C ASP A 372 6.74 32.49 10.32
N PRO A 373 7.09 32.74 9.05
CA PRO A 373 6.57 31.94 7.93
C PRO A 373 7.17 30.55 7.97
N GLY A 374 6.43 29.55 7.49
CA GLY A 374 6.97 28.20 7.36
C GLY A 374 6.04 27.09 7.81
N ILE A 375 6.34 25.89 7.32
CA ILE A 375 5.80 24.65 7.86
C ILE A 375 6.46 24.41 9.24
N PRO A 376 5.75 23.88 10.25
CA PRO A 376 6.39 23.50 11.50
C PRO A 376 7.60 22.57 11.31
N GLU A 377 8.71 22.87 12.00
CA GLU A 377 9.92 22.06 12.01
C GLU A 377 9.64 20.66 12.61
N PRO A 378 10.28 19.59 12.11
CA PRO A 378 10.18 18.28 12.75
C PRO A 378 10.59 18.35 14.22
N GLY A 379 9.76 17.83 15.12
CA GLY A 379 10.02 17.91 16.57
C GLY A 379 9.53 19.20 17.25
N GLN A 380 9.08 20.20 16.50
CA GLN A 380 8.38 21.37 17.05
C GLN A 380 6.87 21.17 16.91
N TYR A 381 6.24 20.80 18.01
CA TYR A 381 4.83 20.44 18.06
C TYR A 381 4.00 21.56 18.67
N GLY A 382 2.87 21.86 18.03
CA GLY A 382 1.78 22.56 18.69
C GLY A 382 1.08 21.65 19.69
N ASP A 383 0.11 22.18 20.44
CA ASP A 383 -0.75 21.38 21.31
C ASP A 383 -1.75 20.57 20.47
N VAL A 384 -1.33 19.37 20.04
CA VAL A 384 -2.14 18.37 19.34
C VAL A 384 -2.08 17.07 20.14
N THR A 385 -3.24 16.50 20.47
CA THR A 385 -3.30 15.13 21.02
C THR A 385 -3.43 14.16 19.86
N ILE A 386 -2.54 13.17 19.84
CA ILE A 386 -2.52 12.10 18.84
C ILE A 386 -2.77 10.78 19.56
N ASP A 387 -3.95 10.20 19.32
CA ASP A 387 -4.27 8.84 19.75
C ASP A 387 -4.05 7.89 18.59
N VAL A 388 -3.35 6.77 18.84
CA VAL A 388 -2.92 5.85 17.79
C VAL A 388 -3.39 4.43 18.06
N ASN A 389 -4.07 3.83 17.09
CA ASN A 389 -4.48 2.42 17.12
C ASN A 389 -3.94 1.68 15.90
N LEU A 390 -3.64 0.39 16.07
CA LEU A 390 -3.23 -0.50 14.98
C LEU A 390 -4.36 -1.48 14.69
N ALA A 391 -4.75 -1.59 13.42
CA ALA A 391 -5.74 -2.54 12.95
C ALA A 391 -5.20 -3.34 11.76
N ASP A 392 -5.52 -4.63 11.68
CA ASP A 392 -5.15 -5.47 10.54
C ASP A 392 -5.88 -5.01 9.26
N TRP A 393 -5.18 -4.92 8.13
CA TRP A 393 -5.77 -4.57 6.82
C TRP A 393 -6.33 -5.82 6.09
N GLY A 394 -5.93 -7.03 6.48
CA GLY A 394 -6.46 -8.27 5.85
C GLY A 394 -7.94 -8.52 6.17
N SER A 395 -8.62 -9.19 5.24
CA SER A 395 -10.08 -9.32 5.03
C SER A 395 -10.97 -9.40 6.28
N ILE A 396 -12.09 -8.66 6.27
CA ILE A 396 -13.18 -8.71 7.26
C ILE A 396 -14.30 -9.61 6.77
N GLU A 397 -14.79 -10.52 7.61
CA GLU A 397 -16.16 -11.04 7.53
C GLU A 397 -16.85 -10.97 8.91
N SER A 398 -18.12 -10.56 8.89
CA SER A 398 -18.97 -10.26 10.05
C SER A 398 -19.67 -11.47 10.64
N ASN A 399 -20.07 -11.38 11.91
CA ASN A 399 -21.38 -11.89 12.35
C ASN A 399 -21.89 -11.14 13.59
N ASP A 400 -23.20 -10.92 13.61
CA ASP A 400 -23.97 -10.29 14.69
C ASP A 400 -23.81 -11.03 16.02
N ILE A 401 -23.80 -10.28 17.13
CA ILE A 401 -24.03 -10.84 18.47
C ILE A 401 -25.17 -10.05 19.12
N PRO A 402 -26.28 -10.73 19.51
CA PRO A 402 -27.37 -10.10 20.26
C PRO A 402 -26.95 -9.79 21.70
N LEU A 403 -27.54 -8.71 22.21
CA LEU A 403 -27.29 -7.98 23.46
C LEU A 403 -26.69 -8.74 24.64
#